data_AF-A0A1K2IE98-F1
#
_entry.id   AF-A0A1K2IE98-F1
#
_cell.length_a   1.000
_cell.length_b   1.000
_cell.length_c   1.000
_cell.angle_alpha   90.00
_cell.angle_beta   90.00
_cell.angle_gamma   90.00
#
_symmetry.space_group_name_H-M   'P 1'
#
loop_
_entity.id
_entity.type
_entity.pdbx_description
1 polymer ?
#
loop_
_entity_poly.entity_id
_entity_poly.type
_entity_poly.pdbx_seq_one_letter_code
_entity_poly.pdbx_strand_id
1 'polypeptide(L)' 'MSKEKDVKKKSDKTAPLKTAKEKKADKIAKKNDRDNESKNTSA' A
#
# COMPACT_ATOMS: atom_id res chain seq x y z
N MET A 1 -21.28 -33.14 20.50
CA MET A 1 -20.02 -32.84 21.22
C MET A 1 -19.10 -32.06 20.29
N SER A 2 -19.01 -30.76 20.55
CA SER A 2 -18.28 -29.72 19.82
C SER A 2 -16.85 -30.09 19.49
N LYS A 3 -16.41 -29.89 18.23
CA LYS A 3 -15.03 -29.50 17.89
C LYS A 3 -15.02 -28.61 16.63
N GLU A 4 -15.80 -27.54 16.64
CA GLU A 4 -15.42 -26.35 15.87
C GLU A 4 -14.16 -25.80 16.54
N LYS A 5 -13.01 -26.33 16.13
CA LYS A 5 -11.73 -25.70 16.42
C LYS A 5 -11.71 -24.44 15.58
N ASP A 6 -12.13 -23.34 16.18
CA ASP A 6 -11.85 -22.00 15.71
C ASP A 6 -10.32 -21.85 15.68
N VAL A 7 -9.72 -22.27 14.57
CA VAL A 7 -8.29 -22.18 14.32
C VAL A 7 -8.04 -20.69 14.18
N LYS A 8 -7.68 -20.05 15.31
CA LYS A 8 -7.07 -18.72 15.37
C LYS A 8 -6.07 -18.65 14.23
N LYS A 9 -6.48 -18.03 13.12
CA LYS A 9 -5.59 -17.81 11.98
C LYS A 9 -4.51 -16.90 12.54
N LYS A 10 -3.29 -17.44 12.70
CA LYS A 10 -2.13 -16.63 13.04
C LYS A 10 -2.09 -15.55 11.97
N SER A 11 -2.34 -14.31 12.36
CA SER A 11 -2.34 -13.17 11.45
C SER A 11 -1.01 -13.21 10.72
N ASP A 12 -1.06 -13.49 9.42
CA ASP A 12 0.12 -13.44 8.59
C ASP A 12 0.66 -12.02 8.71
N LYS A 13 1.85 -11.87 9.31
CA LYS A 13 2.50 -10.57 9.53
C LYS A 13 3.05 -9.99 8.22
N THR A 14 2.76 -10.62 7.10
CA THR A 14 2.92 -10.05 5.77
C THR A 14 2.10 -8.76 5.68
N ALA A 15 2.83 -7.65 5.50
CA ALA A 15 2.21 -6.36 5.25
C ALA A 15 1.23 -6.50 4.06
N PRO A 16 0.02 -5.92 4.15
CA PRO A 16 -0.95 -6.05 3.08
C PRO A 16 -0.32 -5.62 1.76
N LEU A 17 -0.32 -6.54 0.79
CA LEU A 17 0.15 -6.26 -0.55
C LEU A 17 -0.72 -5.15 -1.13
N LYS A 18 -0.09 -4.02 -1.52
CA LYS A 18 -0.77 -2.90 -2.15
C LYS A 18 -1.63 -3.39 -3.31
N THR A 19 -2.89 -2.96 -3.31
CA THR A 19 -3.84 -3.26 -4.38
C THR A 19 -3.41 -2.60 -5.70
N ALA A 20 -3.97 -3.05 -6.82
CA ALA A 20 -3.70 -2.44 -8.13
C ALA A 20 -4.10 -0.95 -8.18
N LYS A 21 -5.12 -0.55 -7.41
CA LYS A 21 -5.54 0.86 -7.27
C LYS A 21 -4.48 1.67 -6.53
N GLU A 22 -3.95 1.17 -5.41
CA GLU A 22 -2.88 1.83 -4.65
C GLU A 22 -1.60 1.96 -5.47
N LYS A 23 -1.21 0.93 -6.23
CA LYS A 23 -0.04 1.00 -7.11
C LYS A 23 -0.19 2.08 -8.19
N LYS A 24 -1.40 2.30 -8.72
CA LYS A 24 -1.68 3.38 -9.68
C LYS A 24 -1.60 4.75 -9.00
N ALA A 25 -2.19 4.90 -7.81
CA ALA A 25 -2.13 6.13 -7.03
C ALA A 25 -0.68 6.51 -6.69
N ASP A 26 0.14 5.56 -6.23
CA ASP A 26 1.57 5.76 -5.95
C ASP A 26 2.34 6.24 -7.18
N LYS A 27 2.04 5.68 -8.36
CA LYS A 27 2.71 6.07 -9.61
C LYS A 27 2.35 7.51 -10.01
N ILE A 28 1.09 7.90 -9.83
CA ILE A 28 0.61 9.26 -10.10
C ILE A 28 1.23 10.24 -9.09
N ALA A 29 1.21 9.89 -7.81
CA ALA A 29 1.81 10.68 -6.74
C ALA A 29 3.30 10.92 -7.00
N LYS A 30 4.08 9.88 -7.34
CA LYS A 30 5.50 10.01 -7.69
C LYS A 30 5.75 10.88 -8.92
N LYS A 31 4.85 10.85 -9.91
CA LYS A 31 4.97 11.71 -11.09
C LYS A 31 4.75 13.17 -10.68
N ASN A 32 3.69 13.44 -9.94
CA ASN A 32 3.38 14.78 -9.44
C ASN A 32 4.48 15.32 -8.52
N ASP A 33 5.04 14.46 -7.65
CA ASP A 33 6.12 14.82 -6.72
C ASP A 33 7.37 15.27 -7.47
N ARG A 34 7.81 14.51 -8.50
CA ARG A 34 8.93 14.91 -9.37
C ARG A 34 8.67 16.20 -10.14
N ASP A 35 7.44 16.35 -10.64
CA ASP A 35 7.03 17.56 -11.36
C ASP A 35 6.99 18.79 -10.43
N ASN A 36 6.67 18.59 -9.15
CA ASN A 36 6.62 19.66 -8.14
C ASN A 36 8.02 19.99 -7.61
N GLU A 37 8.87 18.98 -7.39
CA GLU A 37 10.27 19.14 -6.99
C GLU A 37 11.09 19.86 -8.08
N SER A 38 10.81 19.59 -9.36
CA SER A 38 11.42 20.32 -10.49
C SER A 38 10.97 21.79 -10.56
N LYS A 39 9.77 22.12 -10.08
CA LYS A 39 9.29 23.51 -10.03
C LYS A 39 9.80 24.26 -8.80
N ASN A 40 9.97 23.56 -7.68
CA ASN A 40 10.42 24.16 -6.42
C ASN A 40 11.93 24.39 -6.36
N THR A 41 12.72 23.75 -7.22
CA THR A 41 14.18 23.95 -7.34
C THR A 41 14.57 25.09 -8.30
N SER A 42 13.59 25.77 -8.90
CA SER A 42 13.78 26.92 -9.79
C SER A 42 13.36 28.27 -9.15
N ALA A 43 13.13 28.31 -7.83
CA ALA A 43 12.79 29.51 -7.07
C ALA A 43 13.97 30.01 -6.23
#